data_AF-A0A914D7I4-F1
#
_entry.id   AF-A0A914D7I4-F1
#
_cell.length_a   1.000
_cell.length_b   1.000
_cell.length_c   1.000
_cell.angle_alpha   90.00
_cell.angle_beta   90.00
_cell.angle_gamma   90.00
#
_symmetry.space_group_name_H-M   'P 1'
#
loop_
_entity.id
_entity.type
_entity.pdbx_description
1 polymer ?
#
loop_
_entity_poly.entity_id
_entity_poly.type
_entity_poly.pdbx_seq_one_letter_code
_entity_poly.pdbx_strand_id
1 'polypeptide(L)'
;MYGYHEKAEEFVKICFYDPIIARKVAMILQKECVENHPLQPYHSHIPYILQFFIDYGIFGMGNVFFKNVEFREIRGNFLPNKVKAMSPLEPATKMSIEFDIFVENILNPKMLEGKYENTGLNFIWDEEEARSKLMNIPFKIDGKPTGFC
;
A
#
# COMPACT_ATOMS: atom_id res chain seq x y z
N MET A 1 1.37 -11.81 -17.74
CA MET A 1 0.61 -12.91 -17.10
C MET A 1 -0.57 -13.35 -18.00
N TYR A 2 -0.37 -13.53 -19.30
CA TYR A 2 -1.38 -14.14 -20.18
C TYR A 2 -0.70 -15.27 -20.94
N GLY A 3 -1.28 -16.46 -20.86
CA GLY A 3 -0.67 -17.70 -21.35
C GLY A 3 0.24 -18.36 -20.31
N TYR A 4 0.43 -19.66 -20.49
CA TYR A 4 1.47 -20.41 -19.79
C TYR A 4 2.80 -20.18 -20.48
N HIS A 5 3.78 -19.70 -19.72
CA HIS A 5 5.15 -19.50 -20.17
C HIS A 5 6.04 -20.43 -19.36
N GLU A 6 6.74 -21.34 -20.03
CA GLU A 6 7.61 -22.33 -19.36
C GLU A 6 8.88 -21.69 -18.78
N LYS A 7 9.32 -20.58 -19.37
CA LYS A 7 10.58 -19.89 -19.03
C LYS A 7 10.31 -18.49 -18.53
N ALA A 8 11.22 -17.99 -17.69
CA ALA A 8 11.22 -16.59 -17.30
C ALA A 8 11.54 -15.70 -18.51
N GLU A 9 10.78 -14.62 -18.66
CA GLU A 9 10.99 -13.59 -19.68
C GLU A 9 11.73 -12.40 -19.07
N GLU A 10 12.61 -11.77 -19.85
CA GLU A 10 13.32 -10.57 -19.44
C GLU A 10 12.48 -9.32 -19.74
N PHE A 11 12.43 -8.41 -18.76
CA PHE A 11 11.67 -7.17 -18.87
C PHE A 11 12.52 -5.95 -18.53
N VAL A 12 12.26 -4.84 -19.21
CA VAL A 12 12.86 -3.54 -18.91
C VAL A 12 11.94 -2.73 -18.00
N LYS A 13 12.44 -2.33 -16.83
CA LYS A 13 11.70 -1.44 -15.91
C LYS A 13 11.99 0.03 -16.27
N ILE A 14 10.97 0.73 -16.74
CA ILE A 14 11.02 2.16 -17.03
C ILE A 14 10.37 2.92 -15.87
N CYS A 15 11.12 3.78 -15.20
CA CYS A 15 10.63 4.60 -14.08
C CYS A 15 10.41 6.04 -14.52
N PHE A 16 9.29 6.63 -14.12
CA PHE A 16 8.95 8.02 -14.38
C PHE A 16 8.80 8.80 -13.08
N TYR A 17 9.14 10.09 -13.11
CA TYR A 17 8.91 10.98 -11.97
C TYR A 17 7.44 11.41 -11.87
N ASP A 18 6.82 11.75 -13.00
CA ASP A 18 5.40 12.13 -13.08
C ASP A 18 4.56 10.95 -13.59
N PRO A 19 3.58 10.45 -12.80
CA PRO A 19 2.73 9.34 -13.20
C PRO A 19 1.84 9.66 -14.41
N ILE A 20 1.56 10.94 -14.70
CA ILE A 20 0.79 11.34 -15.89
C ILE A 20 1.56 11.01 -17.18
N ILE A 21 2.89 11.14 -17.15
CA ILE A 21 3.76 10.84 -18.28
C ILE A 21 3.77 9.34 -18.57
N ALA A 22 3.81 8.50 -17.52
CA ALA A 22 3.83 7.05 -17.66
C ALA A 22 2.68 6.51 -18.54
N ARG A 23 1.45 7.03 -18.33
CA ARG A 23 0.29 6.65 -19.13
C ARG A 23 0.42 7.07 -20.60
N LYS A 24 0.90 8.30 -20.85
CA LYS A 24 1.11 8.80 -22.21
C LYS A 24 2.16 7.98 -22.96
N VAL A 25 3.27 7.68 -22.29
CA VAL A 25 4.36 6.89 -22.88
C VAL A 25 3.89 5.47 -23.19
N ALA A 26 3.15 4.82 -22.29
CA ALA A 26 2.57 3.51 -22.57
C ALA A 26 1.68 3.51 -23.82
N MET A 27 0.85 4.55 -24.02
CA MET A 27 0.03 4.68 -25.23
C MET A 27 0.85 4.89 -26.50
N ILE A 28 1.99 5.59 -26.40
CA ILE A 28 2.89 5.81 -27.55
C ILE A 28 3.64 4.52 -27.89
N LEU A 29 4.12 3.78 -26.89
CA LEU A 29 4.84 2.52 -27.08
C LEU A 29 3.97 1.44 -27.75
N GLN A 30 2.67 1.42 -27.45
CA GLN A 30 1.70 0.52 -28.09
C GLN A 30 1.38 0.90 -29.54
N LYS A 31 1.56 2.17 -29.92
CA LYS A 31 1.32 2.59 -31.29
C LYS A 31 2.50 2.15 -32.15
N GLU A 32 2.19 1.50 -33.27
CA GLU A 32 3.18 1.20 -34.29
C GLU A 32 3.78 2.50 -34.82
N CYS A 33 5.10 2.61 -34.73
CA CYS A 33 5.85 3.64 -35.44
C CYS A 33 6.34 3.01 -36.75
N VAL A 34 6.37 3.77 -37.83
CA VAL A 34 6.65 3.27 -39.20
C VAL A 34 7.94 2.45 -39.29
N GLU A 35 8.89 2.67 -38.38
CA GLU A 35 10.21 2.03 -38.35
C GLU A 35 10.40 0.98 -37.22
N ASN A 36 9.45 0.79 -36.31
CA ASN A 36 9.64 -0.09 -35.15
C ASN A 36 8.41 -0.96 -34.84
N HIS A 37 8.66 -2.19 -34.39
CA HIS A 37 7.62 -3.08 -33.88
C HIS A 37 6.92 -2.46 -32.66
N PRO A 38 5.60 -2.64 -32.52
CA PRO A 38 4.87 -2.15 -31.37
C PRO A 38 5.38 -2.85 -30.11
N LEU A 39 5.66 -2.07 -29.06
CA LEU A 39 6.05 -2.60 -27.76
C LEU A 39 4.80 -2.78 -26.90
N GLN A 40 4.69 -3.91 -26.20
CA GLN A 40 3.60 -4.17 -25.26
C GLN A 40 4.00 -3.70 -23.85
N PRO A 41 3.43 -2.61 -23.32
CA PRO A 41 3.67 -2.18 -21.95
C PRO A 41 2.93 -3.12 -21.01
N TYR A 42 3.66 -3.63 -20.02
CA TYR A 42 3.10 -4.42 -18.94
C TYR A 42 2.74 -3.51 -17.76
N HIS A 43 1.62 -3.82 -17.10
CA HIS A 43 1.12 -3.11 -15.89
C HIS A 43 0.88 -1.59 -16.04
N SER A 44 0.87 -1.04 -17.26
CA SER A 44 0.63 0.39 -17.51
C SER A 44 -0.78 0.88 -17.17
N HIS A 45 -1.74 -0.03 -17.06
CA HIS A 45 -3.14 0.26 -16.75
C HIS A 45 -3.39 0.47 -15.25
N ILE A 46 -2.46 0.06 -14.38
CA ILE A 46 -2.62 0.19 -12.93
C ILE A 46 -2.29 1.64 -12.54
N PRO A 47 -3.23 2.40 -11.94
CA PRO A 47 -2.97 3.75 -11.44
C PRO A 47 -1.82 3.80 -10.43
N TYR A 48 -1.04 4.87 -10.46
CA TYR A 48 0.12 5.07 -9.58
C TYR A 48 -0.22 4.88 -8.09
N ILE A 49 -1.33 5.45 -7.61
CA ILE A 49 -1.73 5.32 -6.20
C ILE A 49 -1.99 3.87 -5.80
N LEU A 50 -2.51 3.05 -6.71
CA LEU A 50 -2.76 1.64 -6.45
C LEU A 50 -1.47 0.83 -6.46
N GLN A 51 -0.52 1.15 -7.35
CA GLN A 51 0.81 0.56 -7.31
C GLN A 51 1.50 0.86 -5.98
N PHE A 52 1.42 2.10 -5.51
CA PHE A 52 1.96 2.49 -4.20
C PHE A 52 1.33 1.69 -3.06
N PHE A 53 0.01 1.52 -3.06
CA PHE A 53 -0.66 0.70 -2.03
C PHE A 53 -0.22 -0.77 -2.06
N ILE A 54 -0.06 -1.36 -3.25
CA ILE A 54 0.38 -2.74 -3.40
C ILE A 54 1.84 -2.89 -2.93
N ASP A 55 2.74 -2.03 -3.39
CA ASP A 55 4.17 -2.10 -3.09
C ASP A 55 4.44 -1.94 -1.58
N TYR A 56 3.66 -1.10 -0.89
CA TYR A 56 3.81 -0.85 0.54
C TYR A 56 2.81 -1.61 1.43
N GLY A 57 1.96 -2.47 0.86
CA GLY A 57 0.97 -3.23 1.62
C GLY A 57 -0.01 -2.35 2.41
N ILE A 58 -0.40 -1.21 1.83
CA ILE A 58 -1.34 -0.26 2.41
C ILE A 58 -2.73 -0.62 1.92
N PHE A 59 -3.65 -0.76 2.86
CA PHE A 59 -5.06 -1.04 2.56
C PHE A 59 -5.90 0.21 2.82
N GLY A 60 -6.91 0.44 1.97
CA GLY A 60 -7.85 1.52 2.17
C GLY A 60 -8.55 1.39 3.53
N MET A 61 -8.69 2.50 4.25
CA MET A 61 -9.28 2.55 5.60
C MET A 61 -8.56 1.69 6.65
N GLY A 62 -7.36 1.19 6.34
CA GLY A 62 -6.52 0.42 7.26
C GLY A 62 -5.52 1.30 8.02
N ASN A 63 -4.82 0.67 8.96
CA ASN A 63 -3.71 1.30 9.67
C ASN A 63 -2.44 1.32 8.81
N VAL A 64 -1.72 2.44 8.90
CA VAL A 64 -0.37 2.55 8.35
C VAL A 64 0.59 2.75 9.51
N PHE A 65 1.58 1.87 9.60
CA PHE A 65 2.57 1.86 10.67
C PHE A 65 3.84 2.52 10.18
N PHE A 66 4.32 3.50 10.95
CA PHE A 66 5.50 4.29 10.61
C PHE A 66 6.58 4.09 11.66
N LYS A 67 7.83 3.98 11.22
CA LYS A 67 9.01 3.87 12.09
C LYS A 67 9.39 5.24 12.67
N ASN A 68 9.55 6.21 11.79
CA ASN A 68 9.98 7.57 12.09
C ASN A 68 9.14 8.55 11.24
N VAL A 69 8.76 9.68 11.83
CA VAL A 69 8.00 10.75 11.17
C VAL A 69 8.60 12.11 11.54
N GLU A 70 8.54 13.06 10.61
CA GLU A 70 9.00 14.44 10.78
C GLU A 70 7.79 15.37 10.82
N PHE A 71 7.47 15.95 11.97
CA PHE A 71 6.21 16.69 12.12
C PHE A 71 6.30 18.08 11.50
N ARG A 72 5.26 18.54 10.80
CA ARG A 72 5.12 19.93 10.34
C ARG A 72 4.34 20.78 11.34
N GLU A 73 3.26 20.21 11.86
CA GLU A 73 2.32 20.89 12.76
C GLU A 73 1.75 19.88 13.74
N ILE A 74 1.65 20.29 15.00
CA ILE A 74 0.95 19.51 16.03
C ILE A 74 0.16 20.49 16.90
N ARG A 75 -1.14 20.56 16.63
CA ARG A 75 -2.06 21.44 17.37
C ARG A 75 -2.67 20.68 18.55
N GLY A 76 -2.50 21.26 19.74
CA GLY A 76 -3.06 20.75 21.00
C GLY A 76 -2.03 20.06 21.89
N ASN A 77 -2.46 19.68 23.10
CA ASN A 77 -1.61 19.10 24.14
C ASN A 77 -1.20 17.63 23.88
N PHE A 78 -1.25 17.17 22.63
CA PHE A 78 -0.97 15.78 22.24
C PHE A 78 0.53 15.47 22.16
N LEU A 79 1.39 16.42 22.51
CA LEU A 79 2.84 16.29 22.44
C LEU A 79 3.43 15.70 23.73
N PRO A 80 4.04 14.50 23.70
CA PRO A 80 4.97 14.09 24.73
C PRO A 80 6.29 14.86 24.55
N ASN A 81 6.37 16.11 25.04
CA ASN A 81 7.55 16.94 25.40
C ASN A 81 8.89 16.87 24.62
N LYS A 82 9.03 16.19 23.47
CA LYS A 82 10.31 15.98 22.76
C LYS A 82 10.17 15.75 21.25
N VAL A 83 9.28 16.45 20.55
CA VAL A 83 9.33 16.43 19.07
C VAL A 83 10.34 17.46 18.61
N LYS A 84 11.51 16.99 18.17
CA LYS A 84 12.71 17.81 17.89
C LYS A 84 13.02 17.97 16.41
N ALA A 85 12.22 17.39 15.52
CA ALA A 85 12.38 17.54 14.07
C ALA A 85 11.09 18.11 13.51
N MET A 86 11.06 19.43 13.35
CA MET A 86 10.09 20.07 12.49
C MET A 86 10.58 19.87 11.05
N SER A 87 9.73 19.34 10.19
CA SER A 87 10.01 19.28 8.76
C SER A 87 10.31 20.72 8.25
N PRO A 88 11.14 20.87 7.21
CA PRO A 88 11.51 22.19 6.70
C PRO A 88 10.34 22.92 5.99
N LEU A 89 9.17 22.27 5.87
CA LEU A 89 8.02 22.75 5.13
C LEU A 89 6.91 23.21 6.06
N GLU A 90 6.28 24.33 5.69
CA GLU A 90 5.13 24.85 6.39
C GLU A 90 3.90 23.93 6.26
N PRO A 91 2.95 23.99 7.22
CA PRO A 91 1.72 23.21 7.18
C PRO A 91 0.85 23.63 5.99
N ALA A 92 0.30 22.64 5.27
CA ALA A 92 -0.44 22.88 4.03
C ALA A 92 -1.96 22.70 4.19
N THR A 93 -2.41 22.04 5.26
CA THR A 93 -3.81 21.70 5.49
C THR A 93 -4.32 22.31 6.80
N LYS A 94 -5.57 22.02 7.16
CA LYS A 94 -6.19 22.46 8.43
C LYS A 94 -6.27 21.33 9.46
N MET A 95 -5.51 20.25 9.25
CA MET A 95 -5.51 19.09 10.14
C MET A 95 -4.85 19.44 11.48
N SER A 96 -5.18 18.68 12.52
CA SER A 96 -4.58 18.86 13.85
C SER A 96 -3.13 18.40 13.90
N ILE A 97 -2.78 17.40 13.09
CA ILE A 97 -1.43 16.83 13.01
C ILE A 97 -1.06 16.71 11.54
N GLU A 98 0.10 17.26 11.18
CA GLU A 98 0.73 17.08 9.88
C GLU A 98 2.15 16.59 10.07
N PHE A 99 2.56 15.62 9.27
CA PHE A 99 3.92 15.10 9.29
C PHE A 99 4.33 14.61 7.90
N ASP A 100 5.64 14.67 7.69
CA ASP A 100 6.33 14.10 6.56
C ASP A 100 6.94 12.76 6.93
N ILE A 101 7.13 11.97 5.89
CA ILE A 101 7.67 10.62 6.00
C ILE A 101 8.40 10.27 4.71
N PHE A 102 9.59 9.69 4.88
CA PHE A 102 10.25 8.92 3.84
C PHE A 102 9.64 7.53 3.72
N VAL A 103 9.52 7.07 2.48
CA VAL A 103 8.83 5.82 2.16
C VAL A 103 9.44 4.58 2.84
N GLU A 104 10.74 4.62 3.12
CA GLU A 104 11.51 3.59 3.84
C GLU A 104 11.04 3.39 5.30
N ASN A 105 10.37 4.39 5.87
CA ASN A 105 9.86 4.34 7.23
C ASN A 105 8.48 3.67 7.31
N ILE A 106 7.87 3.27 6.19
CA ILE A 106 6.62 2.51 6.19
C ILE A 106 6.92 1.06 6.60
N LEU A 107 6.30 0.59 7.68
CA LEU A 107 6.55 -0.73 8.26
C LEU A 107 5.60 -1.82 7.76
N ASN A 108 4.51 -1.44 7.11
CA ASN A 108 3.48 -2.36 6.61
C ASN A 108 4.04 -3.55 5.82
N PRO A 109 5.00 -3.40 4.88
CA PRO A 109 5.53 -4.55 4.12
C PRO A 109 6.13 -5.64 5.03
N LYS A 110 6.90 -5.24 6.04
CA LYS A 110 7.54 -6.16 6.98
C LYS A 110 6.53 -6.89 7.85
N MET A 111 5.38 -6.25 8.12
CA MET A 111 4.29 -6.87 8.89
C MET A 111 3.50 -7.90 8.08
N LEU A 112 3.61 -7.84 6.75
CA LEU A 112 2.95 -8.71 5.78
C LEU A 112 3.88 -9.83 5.28
N GLU A 113 5.18 -9.75 5.54
CA GLU A 113 6.13 -10.80 5.18
C GLU A 113 5.67 -12.17 5.71
N GLY A 114 5.45 -13.11 4.80
CA GLY A 114 4.98 -14.47 5.11
C GLY A 114 3.47 -14.62 5.31
N LYS A 115 2.67 -13.54 5.20
CA LYS A 115 1.21 -13.59 5.26
C LYS A 115 0.61 -13.41 3.86
N TYR A 116 0.21 -14.53 3.25
CA TYR A 116 -0.47 -14.55 1.95
C TYR A 116 -2.00 -14.35 2.05
N GLU A 117 -2.52 -14.20 3.28
CA GLU A 117 -3.95 -13.96 3.50
C GLU A 117 -4.30 -12.51 3.15
N ASN A 118 -5.47 -12.32 2.54
CA ASN A 118 -6.02 -10.99 2.31
C ASN A 118 -6.32 -10.33 3.67
N THR A 119 -5.55 -9.31 4.03
CA THR A 119 -5.71 -8.57 5.29
C THR A 119 -7.11 -8.00 5.49
N GLY A 120 -7.81 -7.65 4.40
CA GLY A 120 -9.19 -7.21 4.46
C GLY A 120 -10.13 -8.31 4.95
N LEU A 121 -9.90 -9.57 4.55
CA LEU A 121 -10.66 -10.71 5.08
C LEU A 121 -10.33 -10.95 6.56
N ASN A 122 -9.06 -10.79 6.93
CA ASN A 122 -8.65 -10.92 8.33
C ASN A 122 -9.36 -9.88 9.21
N PHE A 123 -9.46 -8.63 8.74
CA PHE A 123 -10.19 -7.59 9.48
C PHE A 123 -11.67 -7.93 9.68
N ILE A 124 -12.32 -8.46 8.64
CA ILE A 124 -13.72 -8.90 8.72
C ILE A 124 -13.88 -10.03 9.74
N TRP A 125 -12.95 -10.98 9.76
CA TRP A 125 -12.97 -12.06 10.74
C TRP A 125 -12.72 -11.57 12.17
N ASP A 126 -11.77 -10.66 12.36
CA ASP A 126 -11.46 -10.07 13.67
C ASP A 126 -12.67 -9.28 14.22
N GLU A 127 -13.36 -8.53 13.35
CA GLU A 127 -14.58 -7.80 13.70
C GLU A 127 -15.72 -8.75 14.10
N GLU A 128 -15.93 -9.82 13.33
CA GLU A 128 -16.96 -10.82 13.61
C GLU A 128 -16.66 -11.62 14.90
N GLU A 129 -15.39 -11.91 15.17
CA GLU A 129 -14.96 -12.52 16.42
C GLU A 129 -15.28 -11.59 17.61
N ALA A 130 -14.98 -10.30 17.49
CA ALA A 130 -15.29 -9.31 18.52
C ALA A 130 -16.81 -9.16 18.76
N ARG A 131 -17.60 -9.12 17.68
CA ARG A 131 -19.07 -9.09 17.75
C ARG A 131 -19.64 -10.33 18.42
N SER A 132 -19.13 -11.51 18.05
CA SER A 132 -19.58 -12.78 18.60
C SER A 132 -19.28 -12.91 20.09
N LYS A 133 -18.09 -12.47 20.52
CA LYS A 133 -17.72 -12.38 21.94
C LYS A 133 -18.65 -11.44 22.72
N LEU A 134 -19.00 -10.28 22.15
CA LEU A 134 -19.93 -9.34 22.78
C LEU A 134 -21.34 -9.93 22.96
N MET A 135 -21.80 -10.74 22.00
CA MET A 135 -23.13 -11.35 22.01
C MET A 135 -23.19 -12.74 22.66
N ASN A 136 -22.08 -13.25 23.20
CA ASN A 136 -21.97 -14.62 23.75
C ASN A 136 -22.48 -15.72 22.80
N ILE A 137 -22.29 -15.54 21.49
CA ILE A 137 -22.62 -16.54 20.48
C ILE A 137 -21.36 -17.31 20.06
N PRO A 138 -21.45 -18.62 19.77
CA PRO A 138 -20.31 -19.40 19.35
C PRO A 138 -19.82 -18.95 17.96
N PHE A 139 -18.58 -18.48 17.88
CA PHE A 139 -17.92 -18.14 16.62
C PHE A 139 -17.28 -19.40 16.03
N LYS A 140 -17.70 -19.80 14.83
CA LYS A 140 -17.17 -20.98 14.14
C LYS A 140 -16.69 -20.56 12.75
N ILE A 141 -15.38 -20.65 12.53
CA ILE A 141 -14.79 -20.43 11.21
C ILE A 141 -14.74 -21.78 10.51
N ASP A 142 -15.58 -21.98 9.49
CA ASP A 142 -15.44 -23.14 8.61
C ASP A 142 -14.10 -23.02 7.85
N GLY A 143 -13.08 -23.78 8.28
CA GLY A 143 -11.79 -23.88 7.58
C GLY A 143 -10.51 -23.70 8.40
N LYS A 144 -10.55 -23.40 9.71
CA LYS A 144 -9.36 -23.51 10.59
C LYS A 144 -9.55 -24.64 11.61
N PRO A 145 -8.57 -25.56 11.79
CA PRO A 145 -8.65 -26.56 12.85
C PRO A 145 -8.59 -25.82 14.18
N THR A 146 -9.70 -25.83 14.91
CA THR A 146 -9.73 -25.39 16.31
C THR A 146 -8.88 -26.35 17.12
N GLY A 147 -7.59 -26.04 17.29
CA GLY A 147 -6.73 -26.67 18.27
C GLY A 147 -7.16 -26.21 19.66
N PHE A 148 -8.14 -26.90 20.24
CA PHE A 148 -8.27 -27.00 21.69
C PHE A 148 -7.18 -27.98 22.16
N CYS A 149 -6.23 -27.48 22.95
CA CYS A 149 -5.61 -28.24 24.02
C CYS A 149 -6.17 -27.70 25.34
#